data_AF-A0A7K1EA53-F1
#
_entry.id   AF-A0A7K1EA53-F1
#
_cell.length_a   1.000
_cell.length_b   1.000
_cell.length_c   1.000
_cell.angle_alpha   90.00
_cell.angle_beta   90.00
_cell.angle_gamma   90.00
#
_symmetry.space_group_name_H-M   'P 1'
#
loop_
_entity.id
_entity.type
_entity.pdbx_description
1 polymer ?
#
loop_
_entity_poly.entity_id
_entity_poly.type
_entity_poly.pdbx_seq_one_letter_code
_entity_poly.pdbx_strand_id
1 'polypeptide(L)'
;MDRTHRSRGSPMTMCATIAKHPSECSTFTVTVLFVTVEADAWFLDEFQASLTSVSEATLRAYRSDIDQFVGWVARQDIESPDDVSRTTLRRYIAAMTTRNLARRTIARKASALRRYFSWLVRSGHLTADPSAGLSAPGSSGRLPRVLRDEELIQVLDNPPGTTANDPPAIRSRDDAVLELLYGSGLRVSEVCGLRPEDLDLA
;
A
#
# COMPACT_ATOMS: atom_id res chain seq x y z
N MET A 1 66.40 -13.46 -33.15
CA MET A 1 66.75 -13.02 -34.52
C MET A 1 65.45 -12.55 -35.15
N ASP A 2 65.09 -11.27 -34.92
CA ASP A 2 65.26 -10.14 -35.87
C ASP A 2 64.22 -10.26 -37.02
N ARG A 3 63.26 -9.37 -37.32
CA ARG A 3 63.15 -7.89 -37.36
C ARG A 3 61.67 -7.49 -37.24
N THR A 4 61.27 -6.54 -36.39
CA THR A 4 61.01 -5.11 -36.73
C THR A 4 60.37 -4.83 -38.10
N HIS A 5 59.08 -4.46 -38.13
CA HIS A 5 58.67 -3.23 -38.82
C HIS A 5 57.40 -2.62 -38.23
N ARG A 6 57.54 -1.34 -37.92
CA ARG A 6 56.56 -0.39 -37.38
C ARG A 6 55.93 0.32 -38.58
N SER A 7 54.62 0.53 -38.62
CA SER A 7 54.03 1.59 -39.45
C SER A 7 53.05 2.40 -38.62
N ARG A 8 53.44 3.64 -38.35
CA ARG A 8 52.60 4.73 -37.87
C ARG A 8 51.90 5.36 -39.07
N GLY A 9 50.64 5.74 -38.92
CA GLY A 9 49.90 6.61 -39.82
C GLY A 9 48.67 7.18 -39.09
N SER A 10 48.84 8.35 -38.46
CA SER A 10 47.76 9.26 -38.03
C SER A 10 47.37 10.17 -39.21
N PRO A 11 46.49 11.17 -39.03
CA PRO A 11 45.08 11.14 -38.61
C PRO A 11 44.18 11.78 -39.69
N MET A 12 42.87 11.52 -39.69
CA MET A 12 41.93 12.37 -40.45
C MET A 12 40.90 13.00 -39.53
N THR A 13 41.15 14.29 -39.31
CA THR A 13 40.26 15.32 -38.80
C THR A 13 39.02 15.44 -39.69
N MET A 14 37.82 15.39 -39.11
CA MET A 14 36.67 16.08 -39.67
C MET A 14 36.14 17.09 -38.64
N CYS A 15 36.33 18.35 -38.98
CA CYS A 15 35.59 19.50 -38.49
C CYS A 15 34.17 19.46 -39.08
N ALA A 16 33.16 19.66 -38.24
CA ALA A 16 31.89 20.22 -38.65
C ALA A 16 31.38 21.16 -37.55
N THR A 17 31.77 22.42 -37.71
CA THR A 17 31.06 23.68 -37.47
C THR A 17 29.90 23.73 -36.47
N ILE A 18 30.16 24.58 -35.47
CA ILE A 18 29.26 25.24 -34.52
C ILE A 18 28.18 26.07 -35.23
N ALA A 19 26.92 25.91 -34.82
CA ALA A 19 25.89 26.94 -34.95
C ALA A 19 25.45 27.38 -33.54
N LYS A 20 25.47 28.70 -33.32
CA LYS A 20 25.32 29.40 -32.04
C LYS A 20 23.85 29.85 -31.86
N HIS A 21 23.36 29.70 -30.62
CA HIS A 21 22.15 30.18 -29.91
C HIS A 21 21.58 31.58 -30.29
N PRO A 22 20.44 32.10 -29.73
CA PRO A 22 19.55 31.60 -28.65
C PRO A 22 18.02 31.80 -28.90
N SER A 23 17.18 31.12 -28.13
CA SER A 23 16.04 31.79 -27.45
C SER A 23 15.46 30.86 -26.40
N GLU A 24 15.36 31.41 -25.21
CA GLU A 24 14.87 30.80 -23.99
C GLU A 24 13.37 30.56 -24.08
N CYS A 25 12.92 29.39 -23.66
CA CYS A 25 11.63 29.28 -22.99
C CYS A 25 11.78 28.23 -21.89
N SER A 26 12.15 28.72 -20.71
CA SER A 26 12.14 27.98 -19.47
C SER A 26 10.69 27.66 -19.11
N THR A 27 10.27 26.44 -19.37
CA THR A 27 9.15 25.83 -18.64
C THR A 27 9.69 24.66 -17.86
N PHE A 28 9.79 24.91 -16.56
CA PHE A 28 10.16 24.00 -15.49
C PHE A 28 9.29 22.73 -15.57
N THR A 29 9.80 21.71 -16.26
CA THR A 29 9.17 20.40 -16.26
C THR A 29 9.69 19.66 -15.05
N VAL A 30 8.80 19.40 -14.09
CA VAL A 30 9.04 18.47 -13.01
C VAL A 30 9.25 17.10 -13.67
N THR A 31 10.51 16.69 -13.84
CA THR A 31 10.86 15.33 -14.26
C THR A 31 10.50 14.38 -13.12
N VAL A 32 9.24 13.96 -13.08
CA VAL A 32 8.87 12.69 -12.46
C VAL A 32 9.49 11.64 -13.38
N LEU A 33 10.57 11.01 -12.93
CA LEU A 33 11.13 9.83 -13.59
C LEU A 33 10.06 8.74 -13.52
N PHE A 34 9.22 8.69 -14.55
CA PHE A 34 8.26 7.62 -14.80
C PHE A 34 9.10 6.41 -15.21
N VAL A 35 9.59 5.66 -14.22
CA VAL A 35 10.08 4.30 -14.48
C VAL A 35 8.82 3.51 -14.77
N THR A 36 8.54 3.27 -16.05
CA THR A 36 7.63 2.20 -16.47
C THR A 36 8.33 0.88 -16.16
N VAL A 37 8.32 0.48 -14.88
CA VAL A 37 8.40 -0.94 -14.55
C VAL A 37 7.19 -1.53 -15.26
N GLU A 38 7.38 -2.46 -16.19
CA GLU A 38 6.26 -3.17 -16.81
C GLU A 38 5.37 -3.67 -15.68
N ALA A 39 4.17 -3.09 -15.55
CA ALA A 39 3.30 -3.31 -14.40
C ALA A 39 2.88 -4.79 -14.25
N ASP A 40 3.10 -5.58 -15.30
CA ASP A 40 2.85 -7.02 -15.35
C ASP A 40 3.91 -7.86 -14.64
N ALA A 41 5.16 -7.39 -14.52
CA ALA A 41 6.23 -8.17 -13.89
C ALA A 41 5.93 -8.51 -12.42
N TRP A 42 5.08 -7.71 -11.76
CA TRP A 42 4.70 -7.88 -10.35
C TRP A 42 3.32 -8.52 -10.16
N PHE A 43 2.64 -8.96 -11.23
CA PHE A 43 1.37 -9.70 -11.16
C PHE A 43 0.32 -9.09 -10.20
N LEU A 44 0.27 -7.75 -10.08
CA LEU A 44 -0.53 -7.09 -9.04
C LEU A 44 -2.03 -7.20 -9.31
N ASP A 45 -2.42 -7.10 -10.58
CA ASP A 45 -3.83 -7.22 -10.97
C ASP A 45 -4.34 -8.66 -10.80
N GLU A 46 -3.52 -9.66 -11.12
CA GLU A 46 -3.80 -11.07 -10.83
C GLU A 46 -3.91 -11.34 -9.32
N PHE A 47 -2.97 -10.79 -8.53
CA PHE A 47 -3.02 -10.89 -7.08
C PHE A 47 -4.33 -10.32 -6.54
N GLN A 48 -4.75 -9.15 -7.02
CA GLN A 48 -6.02 -8.55 -6.62
C GLN A 48 -7.23 -9.39 -7.03
N ALA A 49 -7.27 -9.91 -8.25
CA ALA A 49 -8.34 -10.77 -8.72
C ALA A 49 -8.46 -12.06 -7.87
N SER A 50 -7.35 -12.56 -7.32
CA SER A 50 -7.33 -13.72 -6.44
C SER A 50 -7.98 -13.49 -5.06
N LEU A 51 -8.16 -12.22 -4.66
CA LEU A 51 -8.62 -11.83 -3.32
C LEU A 51 -10.14 -11.61 -3.29
N THR A 52 -10.91 -12.67 -3.55
CA THR A 52 -12.38 -12.60 -3.70
C THR A 52 -13.16 -12.40 -2.40
N SER A 53 -12.54 -12.66 -1.23
CA SER A 53 -13.22 -12.69 0.08
C SER A 53 -12.77 -11.59 1.05
N VAL A 54 -12.20 -10.49 0.55
CA VAL A 54 -11.71 -9.37 1.39
C VAL A 54 -12.45 -8.09 1.04
N SER A 55 -12.64 -7.22 2.05
CA SER A 55 -13.27 -5.92 1.83
C SER A 55 -12.49 -5.06 0.83
N GLU A 56 -13.19 -4.20 0.10
CA GLU A 56 -12.59 -3.28 -0.86
C GLU A 56 -11.52 -2.37 -0.23
N ALA A 57 -11.75 -1.95 1.03
CA ALA A 57 -10.78 -1.18 1.80
C ALA A 57 -9.49 -1.98 2.06
N THR A 58 -9.61 -3.29 2.31
CA THR A 58 -8.45 -4.18 2.50
C THR A 58 -7.71 -4.41 1.18
N LEU A 59 -8.42 -4.55 0.05
CA LEU A 59 -7.82 -4.64 -1.29
C LEU A 59 -6.98 -3.39 -1.62
N ARG A 60 -7.54 -2.19 -1.42
CA ARG A 60 -6.82 -0.94 -1.62
C ARG A 60 -5.60 -0.83 -0.72
N ALA A 61 -5.72 -1.24 0.54
CA ALA A 61 -4.63 -1.21 1.50
C ALA A 61 -3.48 -2.17 1.10
N TYR A 62 -3.80 -3.37 0.62
CA TYR A 62 -2.80 -4.32 0.13
C TYR A 62 -2.13 -3.84 -1.15
N ARG A 63 -2.90 -3.34 -2.14
CA ARG A 63 -2.34 -2.79 -3.39
C ARG A 63 -1.34 -1.69 -3.08
N SER A 64 -1.77 -0.69 -2.31
CA SER A 64 -0.92 0.45 -1.94
C SER A 64 0.32 0.02 -1.15
N ASP A 65 0.22 -1.01 -0.30
CA ASP A 65 1.38 -1.52 0.44
C ASP A 65 2.40 -2.20 -0.47
N ILE A 66 1.93 -2.98 -1.46
CA ILE A 66 2.79 -3.68 -2.40
C ILE A 66 3.39 -2.69 -3.39
N ASP A 67 2.63 -1.74 -3.94
CA ASP A 67 3.15 -0.66 -4.80
C ASP A 67 4.30 0.11 -4.12
N GLN A 68 4.14 0.43 -2.83
CA GLN A 68 5.18 1.10 -2.05
C GLN A 68 6.44 0.24 -1.85
N PHE A 69 6.29 -1.09 -1.83
CA PHE A 69 7.41 -2.01 -1.80
C PHE A 69 8.09 -2.09 -3.16
N VAL A 70 7.33 -2.26 -4.24
CA VAL A 70 7.81 -2.27 -5.64
C VAL A 70 8.62 -1.01 -5.93
N GLY A 71 8.06 0.17 -5.65
CA GLY A 71 8.79 1.44 -5.82
C GLY A 71 10.02 1.59 -4.90
N TRP A 72 10.11 0.84 -3.80
CA TRP A 72 11.30 0.83 -2.95
C TRP A 72 12.40 -0.10 -3.46
N VAL A 73 12.05 -1.27 -4.00
CA VAL A 73 13.01 -2.23 -4.57
C VAL A 73 13.48 -1.82 -5.97
N ALA A 74 12.67 -1.10 -6.75
CA ALA A 74 13.08 -0.55 -8.04
C ALA A 74 14.30 0.39 -7.93
N ARG A 75 14.48 1.07 -6.78
CA ARG A 75 15.68 1.90 -6.51
C ARG A 75 16.95 1.09 -6.20
N GLN A 76 16.83 -0.24 -6.14
CA GLN A 76 17.92 -1.19 -5.90
C GLN A 76 18.10 -2.11 -7.10
N ASP A 77 17.62 -1.69 -8.27
CA ASP A 77 17.70 -2.44 -9.54
C ASP A 77 17.03 -3.82 -9.45
N ILE A 78 15.98 -3.94 -8.62
CA ILE A 78 15.12 -5.13 -8.53
C ILE A 78 13.84 -4.83 -9.28
N GLU A 79 13.68 -5.50 -10.43
CA GLU A 79 12.58 -5.25 -11.36
C GLU A 79 11.50 -6.32 -11.31
N SER A 80 11.80 -7.51 -10.74
CA SER A 80 10.89 -8.64 -10.67
C SER A 80 10.75 -9.24 -9.25
N PRO A 81 9.67 -9.97 -8.96
CA PRO A 81 9.52 -10.73 -7.72
C PRO A 81 10.59 -11.82 -7.52
N ASP A 82 11.13 -12.40 -8.60
CA ASP A 82 12.15 -13.46 -8.55
C ASP A 82 13.46 -12.98 -7.92
N ASP A 83 13.78 -11.70 -8.10
CA ASP A 83 14.99 -11.07 -7.55
C ASP A 83 14.84 -10.70 -6.06
N VAL A 84 13.65 -10.90 -5.48
CA VAL A 84 13.38 -10.57 -4.07
C VAL A 84 13.84 -11.69 -3.14
N SER A 85 14.95 -11.44 -2.45
CA SER A 85 15.41 -12.30 -1.37
C SER A 85 14.76 -11.97 -0.01
N ARG A 86 14.83 -12.91 0.96
CA ARG A 86 14.50 -12.65 2.37
C ARG A 86 15.29 -11.47 2.95
N THR A 87 16.52 -11.27 2.50
CA THR A 87 17.37 -10.14 2.90
C THR A 87 16.83 -8.81 2.38
N THR A 88 16.26 -8.78 1.16
CA THR A 88 15.57 -7.61 0.60
C THR A 88 14.36 -7.23 1.48
N LEU A 89 13.53 -8.20 1.87
CA LEU A 89 12.38 -7.96 2.75
C LEU A 89 12.79 -7.45 4.14
N ARG A 90 13.85 -8.02 4.72
CA ARG A 90 14.40 -7.54 6.00
C ARG A 90 14.93 -6.11 5.90
N ARG A 91 15.64 -5.77 4.81
CA ARG A 91 16.11 -4.41 4.55
C ARG A 91 14.95 -3.43 4.41
N TYR A 92 13.85 -3.83 3.75
CA TYR A 92 12.66 -2.99 3.65
C TYR A 92 12.03 -2.69 5.02
N ILE A 93 11.86 -3.71 5.87
CA ILE A 93 11.35 -3.53 7.24
C ILE A 93 12.28 -2.63 8.07
N ALA A 94 13.60 -2.83 7.95
CA ALA A 94 14.59 -2.00 8.64
C ALA A 94 14.50 -0.55 8.18
N ALA A 95 14.39 -0.29 6.87
CA ALA A 95 14.26 1.05 6.31
C ALA A 95 13.02 1.80 6.85
N MET A 96 11.88 1.10 6.99
CA MET A 96 10.68 1.69 7.61
C MET A 96 10.88 2.00 9.10
N THR A 97 11.61 1.13 9.81
CA THR A 97 11.95 1.33 11.22
C THR A 97 12.85 2.55 11.40
N THR A 98 13.88 2.71 10.55
CA THR A 98 14.78 3.88 10.55
C THR A 98 14.04 5.18 10.25
N ARG A 99 12.99 5.12 9.42
CA ARG A 99 12.09 6.26 9.13
C ARG A 99 11.05 6.52 10.23
N ASN A 100 11.13 5.80 11.35
CA ASN A 100 10.26 5.93 12.50
C ASN A 100 8.76 5.75 12.18
N LEU A 101 8.42 4.88 11.21
CA LEU A 101 7.03 4.52 10.95
C LEU A 101 6.43 3.82 12.17
N ALA A 102 5.14 4.06 12.42
CA ALA A 102 4.41 3.38 13.48
C ALA A 102 4.51 1.84 13.33
N ARG A 103 4.76 1.14 14.44
CA ARG A 103 4.88 -0.34 14.46
C ARG A 103 3.69 -1.04 13.81
N ARG A 104 2.48 -0.51 14.01
CA ARG A 104 1.24 -1.00 13.38
C ARG A 104 1.29 -0.92 11.86
N THR A 105 1.83 0.16 11.31
CA THR A 105 2.00 0.34 9.86
C THR A 105 3.01 -0.67 9.32
N ILE A 106 4.14 -0.86 10.01
CA ILE A 106 5.17 -1.84 9.61
C ILE A 106 4.60 -3.26 9.63
N ALA A 107 3.87 -3.63 10.70
CA ALA A 107 3.23 -4.93 10.81
C ALA A 107 2.20 -5.18 9.70
N ARG A 108 1.35 -4.18 9.39
CA ARG A 108 0.37 -4.26 8.29
C ARG A 108 1.04 -4.49 6.94
N LYS A 109 2.09 -3.71 6.63
CA LYS A 109 2.88 -3.84 5.39
C LYS A 109 3.55 -5.20 5.29
N ALA A 110 4.15 -5.69 6.37
CA ALA A 110 4.75 -7.03 6.39
C ALA A 110 3.71 -8.14 6.18
N SER A 111 2.49 -7.99 6.70
CA SER A 111 1.40 -8.93 6.44
C SER A 111 0.93 -8.90 4.99
N ALA A 112 0.86 -7.71 4.36
CA ALA A 112 0.55 -7.59 2.94
C ALA A 112 1.61 -8.31 2.09
N LEU A 113 2.90 -8.10 2.37
CA LEU A 113 4.00 -8.79 1.67
C LEU A 113 3.93 -10.30 1.84
N ARG A 114 3.69 -10.80 3.07
CA ARG A 114 3.54 -12.26 3.29
C ARG A 114 2.41 -12.86 2.48
N ARG A 115 1.26 -12.16 2.42
CA ARG A 115 0.11 -12.64 1.66
C ARG A 115 0.40 -12.64 0.15
N TYR A 116 1.08 -11.62 -0.35
CA TYR A 116 1.48 -11.50 -1.75
C TYR A 116 2.48 -12.58 -2.18
N PHE A 117 3.61 -12.73 -1.48
CA PHE A 117 4.61 -13.74 -1.84
C PHE A 117 4.11 -15.18 -1.66
N SER A 118 3.30 -15.43 -0.62
CA SER A 118 2.62 -16.73 -0.46
C SER A 118 1.62 -17.00 -1.60
N TRP A 119 0.96 -15.96 -2.14
CA TRP A 119 0.13 -16.12 -3.32
C TRP A 119 0.94 -16.42 -4.57
N LEU A 120 2.05 -15.71 -4.84
CA LEU A 120 2.93 -15.97 -5.99
C LEU A 120 3.41 -17.42 -6.03
N VAL A 121 3.75 -18.01 -4.88
CA VAL A 121 4.14 -19.43 -4.82
C VAL A 121 2.96 -20.35 -5.12
N ARG A 122 1.78 -20.07 -4.56
CA ARG A 122 0.57 -20.88 -4.80
C ARG A 122 0.06 -20.79 -6.24
N SER A 123 0.28 -19.67 -6.92
CA SER A 123 -0.09 -19.48 -8.33
C SER A 123 0.98 -19.97 -9.31
N GLY A 124 2.14 -20.44 -8.83
CA GLY A 124 3.23 -20.96 -9.65
C GLY A 124 4.18 -19.91 -10.22
N HIS A 125 4.02 -18.64 -9.84
CA HIS A 125 4.89 -17.53 -10.26
C HIS A 125 6.25 -17.57 -9.55
N LEU A 126 6.33 -18.15 -8.34
CA LEU A 126 7.58 -18.35 -7.61
C LEU A 126 7.71 -19.80 -7.12
N THR A 127 8.96 -20.28 -7.04
CA THR A 127 9.25 -21.63 -6.51
C THR A 127 9.39 -21.66 -4.99
N ALA A 128 9.77 -20.54 -4.37
CA ALA A 128 9.97 -20.42 -2.92
C ALA A 128 9.51 -19.06 -2.39
N ASP A 129 8.93 -19.05 -1.19
CA ASP A 129 8.42 -17.83 -0.57
C ASP A 129 9.54 -17.09 0.20
N PRO A 130 10.04 -15.92 -0.28
CA PRO A 130 11.08 -15.17 0.43
C PRO A 130 10.57 -14.55 1.75
N SER A 131 9.26 -14.43 1.90
CA SER A 131 8.59 -13.88 3.09
C SER A 131 8.37 -14.92 4.20
N ALA A 132 8.65 -16.20 3.92
CA ALA A 132 8.58 -17.26 4.91
C ALA A 132 9.47 -16.94 6.13
N GLY A 133 8.86 -16.88 7.31
CA GLY A 133 9.56 -16.50 8.54
C GLY A 133 10.04 -15.05 8.58
N LEU A 134 9.52 -14.16 7.73
CA LEU A 134 9.68 -12.71 7.90
C LEU A 134 9.07 -12.32 9.25
N SER A 135 9.79 -11.55 10.07
CA SER A 135 9.28 -11.02 11.34
C SER A 135 9.18 -9.51 11.23
N ALA A 136 8.09 -8.94 11.73
CA ALA A 136 7.90 -7.51 11.87
C ALA A 136 7.76 -7.17 13.35
N PRO A 137 8.22 -5.99 13.79
CA PRO A 137 8.00 -5.54 15.16
C PRO A 137 6.50 -5.60 15.46
N GLY A 138 6.13 -6.39 16.46
CA GLY A 138 4.73 -6.62 16.81
C GLY A 138 4.02 -5.29 17.04
N SER A 139 2.83 -5.14 16.47
CA SER A 139 1.93 -4.08 16.91
C SER A 139 1.31 -4.53 18.22
N SER A 140 1.55 -3.80 19.32
CA SER A 140 0.66 -3.89 20.46
C SER A 140 -0.70 -3.37 20.00
N GLY A 141 -1.58 -4.28 19.58
CA GLY A 141 -2.95 -3.95 19.29
C GLY A 141 -3.55 -3.42 20.58
N ARG A 142 -3.94 -2.14 20.60
CA ARG A 142 -4.81 -1.66 21.67
C ARG A 142 -6.18 -2.25 21.37
N LEU A 143 -6.66 -3.11 22.26
CA LEU A 143 -8.07 -3.49 22.23
C LEU A 143 -8.91 -2.20 22.27
N PRO A 144 -9.99 -2.11 21.49
CA PRO A 144 -10.95 -1.04 21.67
C PRO A 144 -11.31 -0.92 23.15
N ARG A 145 -11.32 0.31 23.66
CA ARG A 145 -11.77 0.57 25.02
C ARG A 145 -13.24 0.20 25.10
N VAL A 146 -13.60 -0.68 26.03
CA VAL A 146 -15.00 -0.95 26.36
C VAL A 146 -15.53 0.25 27.14
N LEU A 147 -16.69 0.76 26.73
CA LEU A 147 -17.41 1.81 27.47
C LEU A 147 -17.92 1.21 28.79
N ARG A 148 -17.86 1.99 29.87
CA ARG A 148 -18.53 1.62 31.13
C ARG A 148 -20.02 1.87 30.99
N ASP A 149 -20.82 1.23 31.84
CA ASP A 149 -22.28 1.35 31.82
C ASP A 149 -22.73 2.81 31.89
N GLU A 150 -22.09 3.64 32.71
CA GLU A 150 -22.45 5.06 32.83
C GLU A 150 -22.13 5.86 31.57
N GLU A 151 -21.04 5.52 30.88
CA GLU A 151 -20.64 6.18 29.64
C GLU A 151 -21.54 5.77 28.48
N LEU A 152 -22.01 4.52 28.50
CA LEU A 152 -22.96 4.01 27.53
C LEU A 152 -24.31 4.72 27.69
N ILE A 153 -24.84 4.80 28.93
CA ILE A 153 -26.08 5.54 29.22
C ILE A 153 -25.94 6.99 28.76
N GLN A 154 -24.81 7.63 29.05
CA GLN A 154 -24.57 9.00 28.60
C GLN A 154 -24.60 9.14 27.07
N VAL A 155 -24.04 8.19 26.33
CA VAL A 155 -24.03 8.21 24.86
C VAL A 155 -25.42 7.93 24.28
N LEU A 156 -26.21 7.04 24.87
CA LEU A 156 -27.57 6.73 24.41
C LEU A 156 -28.55 7.85 24.73
N ASP A 157 -28.51 8.41 25.95
CA ASP A 157 -29.41 9.48 26.37
C ASP A 157 -29.03 10.85 25.80
N ASN A 158 -27.74 11.07 25.52
CA ASN A 158 -27.20 12.33 25.00
C ASN A 158 -26.18 12.07 23.88
N PRO A 159 -26.64 11.69 22.68
CA PRO A 159 -25.75 11.32 21.59
C PRO A 159 -24.79 12.46 21.21
N PRO A 160 -23.47 12.24 21.22
CA PRO A 160 -22.51 13.28 20.90
C PRO A 160 -22.65 13.75 19.45
N GLY A 161 -22.66 15.06 19.25
CA GLY A 161 -22.83 15.68 17.92
C GLY A 161 -24.28 16.06 17.59
N THR A 162 -25.24 15.70 18.43
CA THR A 162 -26.63 16.17 18.31
C THR A 162 -26.76 17.60 18.83
N THR A 163 -27.46 18.45 18.08
CA THR A 163 -27.83 19.79 18.53
C THR A 163 -29.34 19.88 18.81
N ALA A 164 -29.72 20.78 19.72
CA ALA A 164 -31.14 21.02 20.02
C ALA A 164 -31.96 21.42 18.78
N ASN A 165 -31.30 21.91 17.73
CA ASN A 165 -31.92 22.37 16.49
C ASN A 165 -31.94 21.32 15.38
N ASP A 166 -31.45 20.10 15.62
CA ASP A 166 -31.46 19.07 14.58
C ASP A 166 -32.89 18.72 14.16
N PRO A 167 -33.14 18.39 12.89
CA PRO A 167 -34.45 17.89 12.47
C PRO A 167 -34.82 16.61 13.24
N PRO A 168 -36.11 16.40 13.61
CA PRO A 168 -36.54 15.19 14.30
C PRO A 168 -36.11 13.89 13.61
N ALA A 169 -36.12 13.87 12.27
CA ALA A 169 -35.69 12.71 11.48
C ALA A 169 -34.19 12.38 11.63
N ILE A 170 -33.33 13.38 11.84
CA ILE A 170 -31.89 13.17 12.07
C ILE A 170 -31.67 12.56 13.45
N ARG A 171 -32.35 13.07 14.48
CA ARG A 171 -32.30 12.50 15.83
C ARG A 171 -32.74 11.04 15.85
N SER A 172 -33.91 10.73 15.29
CA SER A 172 -34.41 9.36 15.24
C SER A 172 -33.48 8.41 14.47
N ARG A 173 -32.80 8.89 13.43
CA ARG A 173 -31.78 8.10 12.72
C ARG A 173 -30.57 7.81 13.62
N ASP A 174 -30.05 8.83 14.28
CA ASP A 174 -28.83 8.70 15.08
C ASP A 174 -29.07 7.82 16.33
N ASP A 175 -30.23 7.96 16.97
CA ASP A 175 -30.68 7.09 18.07
C ASP A 175 -30.79 5.63 17.58
N ALA A 176 -31.45 5.40 16.44
CA ALA A 176 -31.58 4.05 15.87
C ALA A 176 -30.22 3.43 15.51
N VAL A 177 -29.28 4.22 14.98
CA VAL A 177 -27.92 3.75 14.67
C VAL A 177 -27.17 3.37 15.94
N LEU A 178 -27.27 4.17 17.01
CA LEU A 178 -26.60 3.88 18.28
C LEU A 178 -27.18 2.62 18.95
N GLU A 179 -28.50 2.51 19.02
CA GLU A 179 -29.18 1.33 19.55
C GLU A 179 -28.83 0.07 18.76
N LEU A 180 -28.76 0.17 17.44
CA LEU A 180 -28.41 -0.96 16.59
C LEU A 180 -26.94 -1.37 16.78
N LEU A 181 -26.01 -0.42 16.83
CA LEU A 181 -24.60 -0.68 17.15
C LEU A 181 -24.45 -1.36 18.52
N TYR A 182 -25.19 -0.89 19.52
CA TYR A 182 -25.16 -1.44 20.87
C TYR A 182 -25.81 -2.82 20.98
N GLY A 183 -27.06 -2.95 20.53
CA GLY A 183 -27.88 -4.15 20.72
C GLY A 183 -27.46 -5.34 19.86
N SER A 184 -26.85 -5.10 18.70
CA SER A 184 -26.43 -6.17 17.77
C SER A 184 -24.93 -6.42 17.71
N GLY A 185 -24.11 -5.48 18.23
CA GLY A 185 -22.65 -5.56 18.15
C GLY A 185 -22.09 -5.43 16.73
N LEU A 186 -22.88 -4.90 15.79
CA LEU A 186 -22.44 -4.65 14.42
C LEU A 186 -21.28 -3.64 14.39
N ARG A 187 -20.39 -3.82 13.42
CA ARG A 187 -19.33 -2.84 13.10
C ARG A 187 -19.94 -1.66 12.37
N VAL A 188 -19.31 -0.49 12.50
CA VAL A 188 -19.73 0.74 11.78
C VAL A 188 -19.92 0.50 10.28
N SER A 189 -19.00 -0.23 9.63
CA SER A 189 -19.11 -0.54 8.20
C SER A 189 -20.30 -1.43 7.86
N GLU A 190 -20.73 -2.28 8.78
CA GLU A 190 -21.89 -3.17 8.59
C GLU A 190 -23.18 -2.35 8.73
N VAL A 191 -23.27 -1.47 9.73
CA VAL A 191 -24.41 -0.54 9.87
C VAL A 191 -24.54 0.40 8.69
N CYS A 192 -23.43 0.95 8.19
CA CYS A 192 -23.44 1.78 6.97
C CYS A 192 -23.85 1.00 5.70
N GLY A 193 -23.76 -0.33 5.73
CA GLY A 193 -24.11 -1.20 4.61
C GLY A 193 -25.53 -1.77 4.66
N LEU A 194 -26.26 -1.57 5.77
CA LEU A 194 -27.61 -2.08 5.95
C LEU A 194 -28.59 -1.49 4.95
N ARG A 195 -29.47 -2.34 4.45
CA ARG A 195 -30.55 -2.00 3.54
C ARG A 195 -31.91 -2.33 4.16
N PRO A 196 -33.00 -1.70 3.70
CA PRO A 196 -34.34 -2.02 4.20
C PRO A 196 -34.69 -3.51 4.04
N GLU A 197 -34.18 -4.18 3.01
CA GLU A 197 -34.37 -5.63 2.80
C GLU A 197 -33.67 -6.53 3.82
N ASP A 198 -32.72 -6.01 4.61
CA ASP A 198 -32.02 -6.77 5.66
C ASP A 198 -32.82 -6.83 6.97
N LEU A 199 -33.93 -6.07 7.08
CA LEU A 199 -34.77 -6.02 8.28
C LEU A 199 -35.92 -7.01 8.19
N ASP A 200 -35.89 -8.02 9.06
CA ASP A 200 -37.02 -8.91 9.32
C ASP A 200 -37.78 -8.42 10.56
N LEU A 201 -39.00 -7.91 10.34
CA LEU A 201 -39.88 -7.35 11.39
C LEU A 201 -41.06 -8.30 11.71
N ALA A 202 -40.93 -9.58 11.37
CA ALA A 202 -41.97 -10.60 11.56
C ALA A 202 -42.40 -10.79 13.02
#